data_AF-A0A952FTF2-F1
#
_entry.id   AF-A0A952FTF2-F1
#
_cell.length_a   1.000
_cell.length_b   1.000
_cell.length_c   1.000
_cell.angle_alpha   90.00
_cell.angle_beta   90.00
_cell.angle_gamma   90.00
#
_symmetry.space_group_name_H-M   'P 1'
#
loop_
_entity.id
_entity.type
_entity.pdbx_description
1 polymer ?
#
loop_
_entity_poly.entity_id
_entity_poly.type
_entity_poly.pdbx_seq_one_letter_code
_entity_poly.pdbx_strand_id
1 'polypeptide(L)'
;FFLILRHHPDWAEPGMALIEAITRRLARIEPLLELNRMQLAAYGAHVGAGPFTVVNGIPCLIGPDERHVPPLTLITEYPDETIYGDRFALGHQVQMETVLAAVEHHAGVVA
;
A
#
# COMPACT_ATOMS: atom_id res chain seq x y z
N PHE A 1 -3.77 1.71 7.34
CA PHE A 1 -3.09 0.72 6.49
C PHE A 1 -2.22 1.46 5.49
N PHE A 2 -1.05 0.95 5.15
CA PHE A 2 -0.20 1.57 4.14
C PHE A 2 0.60 0.53 3.37
N LEU A 3 1.15 0.94 2.23
CA LEU A 3 2.00 0.11 1.40
C LEU A 3 3.44 0.59 1.46
N ILE A 4 4.38 -0.34 1.37
CA ILE A 4 5.78 -0.04 1.12
C ILE A 4 6.15 -0.75 -0.18
N LEU A 5 6.68 0.02 -1.12
CA LEU A 5 7.29 -0.54 -2.33
C LEU A 5 8.80 -0.31 -2.27
N ARG A 6 9.53 -1.41 -2.39
CA ARG A 6 10.97 -1.42 -2.65
C ARG A 6 11.19 -1.94 -4.05
N HIS A 7 12.01 -1.23 -4.81
CA HIS A 7 12.28 -1.57 -6.21
C HIS A 7 13.77 -1.43 -6.50
N HIS A 8 14.27 -2.17 -7.49
CA HIS A 8 15.55 -1.83 -8.12
C HIS A 8 15.40 -0.53 -8.93
N PRO A 9 16.48 0.23 -9.20
CA PRO A 9 16.36 1.53 -9.89
C PRO A 9 15.61 1.46 -11.22
N ASP A 10 15.87 0.44 -12.04
CA ASP A 10 15.24 0.25 -13.36
C ASP A 10 13.75 -0.15 -13.29
N TRP A 11 13.25 -0.41 -12.08
CA TRP A 11 11.87 -0.84 -11.83
C TRP A 11 10.99 0.24 -11.21
N ALA A 12 11.45 1.50 -11.19
CA ALA A 12 10.70 2.63 -10.63
C ALA A 12 9.34 2.84 -11.31
N GLU A 13 9.33 2.94 -12.65
CA GLU A 13 8.08 3.14 -13.41
C GLU A 13 7.15 1.91 -13.35
N PRO A 14 7.63 0.67 -13.61
CA PRO A 14 6.82 -0.53 -13.41
C PRO A 14 6.23 -0.63 -11.99
N GLY A 15 7.05 -0.35 -10.99
CA GLY A 15 6.64 -0.35 -9.58
C GLY A 15 5.54 0.66 -9.27
N MET A 16 5.65 1.88 -9.79
CA MET A 16 4.61 2.91 -9.63
C MET A 16 3.29 2.49 -10.31
N ALA A 17 3.36 1.93 -11.52
CA ALA A 17 2.17 1.43 -12.23
C ALA A 17 1.45 0.33 -11.42
N LEU A 18 2.21 -0.57 -10.79
CA LEU A 18 1.65 -1.59 -9.90
C LEU A 18 0.96 -0.96 -8.68
N ILE A 19 1.58 0.03 -8.04
CA ILE A 19 0.98 0.75 -6.90
C ILE A 19 -0.30 1.46 -7.30
N GLU A 20 -0.33 2.14 -8.45
CA GLU A 20 -1.54 2.81 -8.93
C GLU A 20 -2.69 1.83 -9.17
N ALA A 21 -2.40 0.67 -9.76
CA ALA A 21 -3.41 -0.35 -10.01
C ALA A 21 -3.97 -0.95 -8.71
N ILE A 22 -3.08 -1.32 -7.78
CA ILE A 22 -3.46 -1.85 -6.47
C ILE A 22 -4.29 -0.83 -5.69
N THR A 23 -3.79 0.38 -5.53
CA THR A 23 -4.46 1.41 -4.73
C THR A 23 -5.81 1.83 -5.33
N ARG A 24 -5.98 1.78 -6.66
CA ARG A 24 -7.28 2.01 -7.32
C ARG A 24 -8.31 0.94 -6.99
N ARG A 25 -7.89 -0.32 -6.82
CA ARG A 25 -8.77 -1.40 -6.34
C ARG A 25 -9.10 -1.23 -4.86
N LEU A 26 -8.10 -0.94 -4.03
CA LEU A 26 -8.28 -0.70 -2.59
C LEU A 26 -9.16 0.51 -2.28
N ALA A 27 -9.12 1.56 -3.11
CA ALA A 27 -9.97 2.74 -2.97
C ALA A 27 -11.48 2.45 -3.13
N ARG A 28 -11.86 1.24 -3.55
CA ARG A 28 -13.27 0.79 -3.56
C ARG A 28 -13.75 0.31 -2.19
N ILE A 29 -12.85 0.17 -1.22
CA ILE A 29 -13.14 -0.27 0.14
C ILE A 29 -13.31 0.99 1.01
N GLU A 30 -14.52 1.54 1.07
CA GLU A 30 -14.78 2.81 1.79
C GLU A 30 -14.30 2.81 3.27
N PRO A 31 -14.51 1.73 4.06
CA PRO A 31 -14.01 1.70 5.44
C PRO A 31 -12.48 1.81 5.55
N LEU A 32 -11.73 1.34 4.53
CA LEU A 32 -10.28 1.52 4.46
C LEU A 32 -9.91 2.98 4.24
N LEU A 33 -10.60 3.68 3.34
CA LEU A 33 -10.35 5.09 3.07
C LEU A 33 -10.65 5.96 4.29
N GLU A 34 -11.72 5.64 5.03
CA GLU A 34 -12.03 6.30 6.29
C GLU A 34 -10.94 6.07 7.33
N LEU A 35 -10.51 4.82 7.52
CA LEU A 35 -9.43 4.49 8.43
C LEU A 35 -8.14 5.24 8.08
N ASN A 36 -7.73 5.24 6.81
CA ASN A 36 -6.51 5.92 6.38
C ASN A 36 -6.61 7.44 6.56
N ARG A 37 -7.77 8.05 6.29
CA ARG A 37 -7.99 9.48 6.52
C ARG A 37 -7.84 9.84 7.99
N MET A 38 -8.42 9.04 8.89
CA MET A 38 -8.27 9.22 10.34
C MET A 38 -6.80 9.08 10.78
N GLN A 39 -6.10 8.06 10.28
CA GLN A 39 -4.69 7.83 10.60
C GLN A 39 -3.78 8.95 10.08
N LEU A 40 -4.02 9.43 8.87
CA LEU A 40 -3.28 10.55 8.28
C LEU A 40 -3.51 11.86 9.06
N ALA A 41 -4.74 12.15 9.47
CA ALA A 41 -5.04 13.30 10.30
C ALA A 41 -4.30 13.24 11.65
N ALA A 42 -4.33 12.08 12.31
CA ALA A 42 -3.61 11.87 13.56
C ALA A 42 -2.09 11.99 13.37
N TYR A 43 -1.52 11.36 12.34
CA TYR A 43 -0.09 11.48 12.01
C TYR A 43 0.30 12.94 11.76
N GLY A 44 -0.45 13.65 10.93
CA GLY A 44 -0.19 15.05 10.58
C GLY A 44 -0.22 15.98 11.78
N ALA A 45 -1.10 15.74 12.75
CA ALA A 45 -1.17 16.52 13.98
C ALA A 45 0.07 16.37 14.87
N HIS A 46 0.81 15.26 14.76
CA HIS A 46 1.97 14.97 15.61
C HIS A 46 3.33 15.11 14.90
N VAL A 47 3.39 14.79 13.60
CA VAL A 47 4.65 14.67 12.85
C VAL A 47 4.70 15.64 11.66
N GLY A 48 3.56 16.14 11.18
CA GLY A 48 3.47 16.96 9.97
C GLY A 48 3.52 16.14 8.69
N ALA A 49 4.28 16.59 7.69
CA ALA A 49 4.43 15.87 6.42
C ALA A 49 5.31 14.63 6.59
N GLY A 50 4.81 13.47 6.17
CA GLY A 50 5.54 12.19 6.25
C GLY A 50 6.35 11.88 4.98
N PRO A 51 7.28 10.90 5.03
CA PRO A 51 8.13 10.48 3.91
C PRO A 51 7.37 9.55 2.93
N PHE A 52 6.07 9.73 2.79
CA PHE A 52 5.19 8.90 1.97
C PHE A 52 4.36 9.76 1.03
N THR A 53 3.99 9.19 -0.10
CA THR A 53 2.98 9.79 -0.99
C THR A 53 1.62 9.14 -0.72
N VAL A 54 0.53 9.86 -1.01
CA VAL A 54 -0.83 9.30 -0.88
C VAL A 54 -1.36 9.04 -2.29
N VAL A 55 -1.52 7.76 -2.65
CA VAL A 55 -2.03 7.32 -3.96
C VAL A 55 -3.44 6.77 -3.77
N ASN A 56 -4.44 7.36 -4.41
CA ASN A 56 -5.85 6.95 -4.28
C ASN A 56 -6.34 6.82 -2.81
N GLY A 57 -5.85 7.69 -1.92
CA GLY A 57 -6.18 7.66 -0.48
C GLY A 57 -5.40 6.65 0.35
N ILE A 58 -4.42 5.96 -0.23
CA ILE A 58 -3.55 4.99 0.45
C ILE A 58 -2.15 5.59 0.63
N PRO A 59 -1.62 5.71 1.86
CA PRO A 59 -0.23 6.09 2.09
C PRO A 59 0.72 5.02 1.53
N CYS A 60 1.75 5.46 0.81
CA CYS A 60 2.71 4.60 0.13
C CYS A 60 4.14 5.12 0.36
N LEU A 61 5.00 4.28 0.95
CA LEU A 61 6.43 4.53 1.05
C LEU A 61 7.13 3.84 -0.11
N ILE A 62 7.50 4.59 -1.13
CA ILE A 62 8.09 4.08 -2.37
C ILE A 62 9.55 4.53 -2.43
N GLY A 63 10.46 3.62 -2.75
CA GLY A 63 11.86 4.00 -2.97
C GLY A 63 12.75 2.83 -3.37
N PRO A 64 13.94 3.13 -3.93
CA PRO A 64 14.87 2.12 -4.39
C PRO A 64 15.51 1.35 -3.22
N ASP A 65 15.71 0.05 -3.39
CA ASP A 65 16.48 -0.80 -2.47
C ASP A 65 16.99 -2.07 -3.18
N GLU A 66 18.25 -2.05 -3.57
CA GLU A 66 18.91 -3.13 -4.32
C GLU A 66 19.27 -4.35 -3.46
N ARG A 67 19.06 -4.29 -2.13
CA ARG A 67 19.37 -5.41 -1.23
C ARG A 67 18.38 -6.57 -1.36
N HIS A 68 17.21 -6.31 -1.95
CA HIS A 68 16.19 -7.33 -2.16
C HIS A 68 16.54 -8.18 -3.39
N VAL A 69 16.42 -9.51 -3.25
CA VAL A 69 16.61 -10.45 -4.35
C VAL A 69 15.62 -10.21 -5.50
N PRO A 70 14.30 -10.06 -5.27
CA PRO A 70 13.38 -9.70 -6.34
C PRO A 70 13.49 -8.20 -6.69
N PRO A 71 13.27 -7.83 -7.96
CA PRO A 71 13.37 -6.44 -8.41
C PRO A 71 12.24 -5.54 -7.89
N LEU A 72 11.13 -6.14 -7.45
CA LEU A 72 10.04 -5.48 -6.74
C LEU A 72 9.71 -6.26 -5.47
N THR A 73 9.58 -5.56 -4.35
CA THR A 73 9.08 -6.08 -3.08
C THR A 73 7.96 -5.16 -2.60
N LEU A 74 6.75 -5.68 -2.55
CA LEU A 74 5.57 -5.01 -1.99
C LEU A 74 5.33 -5.53 -0.58
N ILE A 75 5.23 -4.62 0.38
CA ILE A 75 4.92 -4.91 1.78
C ILE A 75 3.63 -4.17 2.15
N THR A 76 2.76 -4.88 2.85
CA THR A 76 1.47 -4.40 3.32
C THR A 76 1.47 -4.26 4.83
N GLU A 77 1.12 -3.09 5.33
CA GLU A 77 1.17 -2.80 6.76
C GLU A 77 -0.22 -2.46 7.29
N TYR A 78 -0.70 -3.32 8.21
CA TYR A 78 -1.88 -3.07 9.05
C TYR A 78 -1.41 -3.06 10.52
N PRO A 79 -0.91 -1.92 11.04
CA PRO A 79 -0.02 -1.92 12.19
C PRO A 79 -0.63 -2.38 13.53
N ASP A 80 -1.95 -2.37 13.63
CA ASP A 80 -2.66 -2.74 14.85
C ASP A 80 -3.05 -4.22 14.78
N GLU A 81 -2.18 -5.08 15.31
CA GLU A 81 -2.37 -6.53 15.37
C GLU A 81 -3.26 -6.98 16.55
N THR A 82 -3.80 -6.04 17.32
CA THR A 82 -4.64 -6.32 18.50
C THR A 82 -6.14 -6.22 18.23
N ILE A 83 -6.52 -5.97 16.97
CA ILE A 83 -7.90 -5.76 16.53
C ILE A 83 -8.69 -7.06 16.41
N TYR A 84 -10.00 -6.96 16.65
CA TYR A 84 -10.98 -8.03 16.46
C TYR A 84 -12.21 -7.49 15.72
N GLY A 85 -13.17 -8.37 15.43
CA GLY A 85 -14.45 -8.00 14.81
C GLY A 85 -14.27 -7.30 13.46
N ASP A 86 -15.02 -6.23 13.25
CA ASP A 86 -15.06 -5.52 11.96
C ASP A 86 -13.69 -4.97 11.53
N ARG A 87 -12.86 -4.51 12.47
CA ARG A 87 -11.51 -4.04 12.16
C ARG A 87 -10.60 -5.17 11.71
N PHE A 88 -10.73 -6.37 12.31
CA PHE A 88 -10.01 -7.55 11.86
C PHE A 88 -10.49 -8.02 10.48
N ALA A 89 -11.81 -8.06 10.26
CA ALA A 89 -12.39 -8.41 8.97
C ALA A 89 -11.95 -7.44 7.86
N LEU A 90 -11.90 -6.14 8.16
CA LEU A 90 -11.36 -5.12 7.26
C LEU A 90 -9.88 -5.36 6.96
N GLY A 91 -9.06 -5.58 7.99
CA GLY A 91 -7.65 -5.90 7.81
C GLY A 91 -7.45 -7.10 6.90
N HIS A 92 -8.17 -8.21 7.16
CA HIS A 92 -8.15 -9.40 6.31
C HIS A 92 -8.56 -9.10 4.86
N GLN A 93 -9.68 -8.40 4.66
CA GLN A 93 -10.17 -8.03 3.32
C GLN A 93 -9.14 -7.21 2.56
N VAL A 94 -8.57 -6.17 3.18
CA VAL A 94 -7.61 -5.28 2.53
C VAL A 94 -6.32 -6.01 2.16
N GLN A 95 -5.84 -6.89 3.03
CA GLN A 95 -4.68 -7.73 2.74
C GLN A 95 -4.94 -8.66 1.55
N MET A 96 -6.09 -9.36 1.55
CA MET A 96 -6.50 -10.23 0.45
C MET A 96 -6.62 -9.46 -0.87
N GLU A 97 -7.35 -8.34 -0.87
CA GLU A 97 -7.56 -7.51 -2.06
C GLU A 97 -6.24 -6.93 -2.60
N THR A 98 -5.28 -6.61 -1.72
CA THR A 98 -3.95 -6.17 -2.15
C THR A 98 -3.22 -7.26 -2.92
N VAL A 99 -3.22 -8.49 -2.41
CA VAL A 99 -2.56 -9.62 -3.08
C VAL A 99 -3.24 -9.96 -4.40
N LEU A 100 -4.58 -10.00 -4.43
CA LEU A 100 -5.33 -10.26 -5.65
C LEU A 100 -5.03 -9.21 -6.74
N ALA A 101 -5.03 -7.93 -6.35
CA ALA A 101 -4.68 -6.83 -7.26
C ALA A 101 -3.22 -6.94 -7.75
N ALA A 102 -2.29 -7.25 -6.84
CA ALA A 102 -0.88 -7.39 -7.18
C ALA A 102 -0.67 -8.50 -8.21
N VAL A 103 -1.27 -9.67 -7.99
CA VAL A 103 -1.17 -10.82 -8.92
C VAL A 103 -1.81 -10.50 -10.28
N GLU A 104 -2.99 -9.87 -10.28
CA GLU A 104 -3.71 -9.48 -11.50
C GLU A 104 -2.89 -8.53 -12.39
N HIS A 105 -2.18 -7.58 -11.77
CA HIS A 105 -1.46 -6.54 -12.50
C HIS A 105 0.05 -6.81 -12.66
N HIS A 106 0.62 -7.78 -11.94
CA HIS A 106 2.04 -8.11 -12.03
C HIS A 106 2.47 -8.49 -13.45
N ALA A 107 1.68 -9.30 -14.18
CA ALA A 107 2.04 -9.70 -15.53
C ALA A 107 2.13 -8.54 -16.53
N GLY A 108 1.31 -7.49 -16.35
CA GLY A 108 1.34 -6.29 -17.19
C GLY A 108 2.48 -5.32 -16.87
N VAL A 109 3.21 -5.58 -15.77
CA VAL A 109 4.33 -4.76 -15.28
C VAL A 109 5.69 -5.42 -15.62
N VAL A 110 5.70 -6.72 -15.91
CA VAL A 110 6.89 -7.53 -16.23
C VAL A 110 7.06 -7.77 -17.75
N ALA A 111 6.06 -7.40 -18.56
CA ALA A 111 6.05 -7.57 -20.01
C ALA A 111 6.64 -6.35 -20.75
#